data_AF-A0A7S1TRN9-F1
#
_entry.id   AF-A0A7S1TRN9-F1
#
_cell.length_a   1.000
_cell.length_b   1.000
_cell.length_c   1.000
_cell.angle_alpha   90.00
_cell.angle_beta   90.00
_cell.angle_gamma   90.00
#
_symmetry.space_group_name_H-M   'P 1'
#
loop_
_entity.id
_entity.type
_entity.pdbx_description
1 polymer ?
#
loop_
_entity_poly.entity_id
_entity_poly.type
_entity_poly.pdbx_seq_one_letter_code
_entity_poly.pdbx_strand_id
1 'polypeptide(L)'
;CSAAASPGATAGLRRSRSRSRCATPRAQAQAPRPACSPRPSPNPSPNPHPNPRVAGMKVALIGAGGGIGQPLALLLKQNAAVSVLALVDVAPTAGIAADLGHINTPAVVTAHDALSREGKGAALAGADIVVITAGIARRPGMTREDLFNVNAGILHGLAEACAAHCPGAFFCIVTNPVNAMVPLFRAVLERRGAYDRRRLFGVTTLDLVRASCFAAGALAAA
;
A
#
# COMPACT_ATOMS: atom_id res chain seq x y z
N CYS A 1 -32.21 -34.04 31.01
CA CYS A 1 -32.89 -32.74 30.76
C CYS A 1 -32.58 -32.34 29.32
N SER A 2 -33.31 -32.85 28.32
CA SER A 2 -34.57 -32.29 27.77
C SER A 2 -34.37 -30.82 27.34
N ALA A 3 -34.17 -30.47 26.06
CA ALA A 3 -35.02 -30.53 24.85
C ALA A 3 -35.92 -29.28 24.65
N ALA A 4 -36.16 -28.96 23.34
CA ALA A 4 -37.16 -28.05 22.73
C ALA A 4 -36.75 -26.56 22.56
N ALA A 5 -36.71 -25.94 21.37
CA ALA A 5 -37.65 -25.77 20.23
C ALA A 5 -38.47 -24.46 20.29
N SER A 6 -38.39 -23.65 19.23
CA SER A 6 -39.38 -22.58 18.85
C SER A 6 -40.65 -23.24 18.25
N PRO A 7 -41.72 -22.53 17.78
CA PRO A 7 -42.09 -21.09 17.78
C PRO A 7 -43.57 -20.84 18.20
N GLY A 8 -44.06 -19.59 18.13
CA GLY A 8 -45.48 -19.26 18.34
C GLY A 8 -45.97 -18.10 17.48
N ALA A 9 -46.95 -18.37 16.62
CA ALA A 9 -47.72 -17.43 15.82
C ALA A 9 -49.15 -17.29 16.37
N THR A 10 -49.85 -16.18 16.10
CA THR A 10 -51.32 -16.04 15.96
C THR A 10 -51.60 -14.57 15.54
N ALA A 11 -52.08 -14.29 14.33
CA ALA A 11 -53.50 -14.18 13.91
C ALA A 11 -54.28 -13.13 14.73
N GLY A 12 -54.97 -12.12 14.20
CA GLY A 12 -55.35 -11.69 12.86
C GLY A 12 -56.57 -10.74 13.00
N LEU A 13 -56.86 -9.84 12.05
CA LEU A 13 -58.26 -9.40 11.80
C LEU A 13 -58.41 -8.68 10.45
N ARG A 14 -59.32 -9.22 9.63
CA ARG A 14 -59.88 -8.62 8.40
C ARG A 14 -61.00 -7.61 8.74
N ARG A 15 -61.19 -6.60 7.88
CA ARG A 15 -62.47 -5.90 7.52
C ARG A 15 -62.13 -4.94 6.36
N SER A 16 -62.43 -5.23 5.09
CA SER A 16 -63.70 -5.13 4.33
C SER A 16 -64.34 -3.72 4.21
N ARG A 17 -64.82 -3.42 2.99
CA ARG A 17 -65.62 -2.25 2.50
C ARG A 17 -64.80 -1.04 2.04
N SER A 18 -65.13 -0.28 0.99
CA SER A 18 -66.10 -0.35 -0.12
C SER A 18 -65.80 0.85 -1.03
N ARG A 19 -66.18 0.76 -2.32
CA ARG A 19 -65.98 1.77 -3.38
C ARG A 19 -66.42 3.20 -3.02
N SER A 20 -65.70 4.21 -3.51
CA SER A 20 -66.29 5.44 -4.05
C SER A 20 -65.37 6.04 -5.13
N ARG A 21 -65.99 6.50 -6.23
CA ARG A 21 -65.35 7.13 -7.39
C ARG A 21 -65.08 8.59 -7.06
N CYS A 22 -63.96 9.14 -7.52
CA CYS A 22 -63.85 10.57 -7.81
C CYS A 22 -63.08 10.73 -9.12
N ALA A 23 -63.68 11.48 -10.05
CA ALA A 23 -63.19 11.68 -11.40
C ALA A 23 -62.15 12.81 -11.44
N THR A 24 -61.11 12.67 -12.27
CA THR A 24 -60.19 13.74 -12.64
C THR A 24 -59.94 13.73 -14.15
N PRO A 25 -59.64 14.90 -14.76
CA PRO A 25 -59.97 15.20 -16.14
C PRO A 25 -58.92 14.70 -17.15
N ARG A 26 -59.41 14.46 -18.37
CA ARG A 26 -58.68 14.12 -19.59
C ARG A 26 -58.11 15.39 -20.23
N ALA A 27 -56.79 15.51 -20.38
CA ALA A 27 -56.07 16.27 -21.43
C ALA A 27 -54.54 16.14 -21.11
N GLN A 28 -53.57 15.89 -22.00
CA GLN A 28 -53.46 15.91 -23.47
C GLN A 28 -52.40 14.86 -23.88
N ALA A 29 -52.58 14.23 -25.04
CA ALA A 29 -51.63 13.27 -25.60
C ALA A 29 -50.37 13.98 -26.11
N GLN A 30 -49.20 13.63 -25.54
CA GLN A 30 -47.90 13.98 -26.14
C GLN A 30 -47.55 12.93 -27.20
N ALA A 31 -47.16 13.40 -28.38
CA ALA A 31 -46.71 12.58 -29.50
C ALA A 31 -45.50 11.69 -29.10
N PRO A 32 -45.40 10.46 -29.64
CA PRO A 32 -44.28 9.58 -29.33
C PRO A 32 -42.98 10.17 -29.88
N ARG A 33 -41.94 10.22 -29.03
CA ARG A 33 -40.59 10.60 -29.45
C ARG A 33 -40.07 9.58 -30.48
N PRO A 34 -39.34 10.01 -31.52
CA PRO A 34 -38.78 9.07 -32.49
C PRO A 34 -37.77 8.15 -31.81
N ALA A 35 -37.89 6.85 -32.08
CA ALA A 35 -36.98 5.82 -31.58
C ALA A 35 -35.55 6.12 -32.05
N CYS A 36 -34.66 6.37 -31.11
CA CYS A 36 -33.23 6.51 -31.40
C CYS A 36 -32.70 5.15 -31.84
N SER A 37 -32.26 5.04 -33.09
CA SER A 37 -31.65 3.81 -33.63
C SER A 37 -30.46 3.37 -32.77
N PRO A 38 -30.30 2.07 -32.47
CA PRO A 38 -29.16 1.60 -31.69
C PRO A 38 -27.86 1.91 -32.45
N ARG A 39 -26.93 2.59 -31.78
CA ARG A 39 -25.58 2.81 -32.32
C ARG A 39 -24.93 1.44 -32.57
N PRO A 40 -24.31 1.21 -33.73
CA PRO A 40 -23.52 0.00 -33.94
C PRO A 40 -22.37 0.00 -32.94
N SER A 41 -22.23 -1.12 -32.21
CA SER A 41 -21.11 -1.39 -31.32
C SER A 41 -19.80 -1.23 -32.10
N PRO A 42 -18.80 -0.51 -31.59
CA PRO A 42 -17.51 -0.43 -32.27
C PRO A 42 -16.91 -1.83 -32.37
N ASN A 43 -16.55 -2.25 -33.59
CA ASN A 43 -15.83 -3.49 -33.84
C ASN A 43 -14.60 -3.55 -32.92
N PRO A 44 -14.30 -4.70 -32.28
CA PRO A 44 -13.11 -4.84 -31.48
C PRO A 44 -11.87 -4.68 -32.38
N SER A 45 -11.05 -3.67 -32.09
CA SER A 45 -9.76 -3.49 -32.75
C SER A 45 -8.91 -4.77 -32.64
N PRO A 46 -8.14 -5.14 -33.66
CA PRO A 46 -7.42 -6.41 -33.73
C PRO A 46 -6.22 -6.53 -32.77
N ASN A 47 -5.98 -5.52 -31.93
CA ASN A 47 -4.94 -5.54 -30.90
C ASN A 47 -5.57 -5.38 -29.52
N PRO A 48 -5.72 -6.46 -28.74
CA PRO A 48 -6.12 -6.33 -27.35
C PRO A 48 -4.94 -5.71 -26.61
N HIS A 49 -5.05 -4.41 -26.29
CA HIS A 49 -4.24 -3.86 -25.21
C HIS A 49 -4.51 -4.73 -23.97
N PRO A 50 -3.48 -5.30 -23.33
CA PRO A 50 -3.67 -6.22 -22.22
C PRO A 50 -4.45 -5.49 -21.13
N ASN A 51 -5.64 -6.01 -20.83
CA ASN A 51 -6.47 -5.56 -19.71
C ASN A 51 -5.65 -5.79 -18.43
N PRO A 52 -5.25 -4.75 -17.68
CA PRO A 52 -4.36 -4.88 -16.54
C PRO A 52 -5.16 -5.40 -15.36
N ARG A 53 -5.49 -6.70 -15.37
CA ARG A 53 -5.70 -7.42 -14.12
C ARG A 53 -4.34 -7.39 -13.42
N VAL A 54 -4.17 -6.40 -12.56
CA VAL A 54 -2.94 -5.93 -11.91
C VAL A 54 -1.96 -7.08 -11.68
N ALA A 55 -0.88 -7.13 -12.45
CA ALA A 55 0.32 -7.81 -12.00
C ALA A 55 0.75 -7.06 -10.73
N GLY A 56 0.52 -7.67 -9.56
CA GLY A 56 0.77 -6.99 -8.29
C GLY A 56 2.24 -6.62 -8.15
N MET A 57 2.52 -5.59 -7.36
CA MET A 57 3.85 -5.01 -7.22
C MET A 57 4.74 -5.85 -6.30
N LYS A 58 6.03 -5.95 -6.62
CA LYS A 58 7.06 -6.43 -5.70
C LYS A 58 7.57 -5.27 -4.85
N VAL A 59 7.40 -5.39 -3.54
CA VAL A 59 7.90 -4.42 -2.55
C VAL A 59 9.06 -5.04 -1.77
N ALA A 60 10.24 -4.40 -1.81
CA ALA A 60 11.36 -4.74 -0.94
C ALA A 60 11.38 -3.80 0.27
N LEU A 61 11.28 -4.36 1.46
CA LEU A 61 11.35 -3.63 2.73
C LEU A 61 12.69 -3.89 3.40
N ILE A 62 13.53 -2.85 3.45
CA ILE A 62 14.87 -2.90 4.06
C ILE A 62 14.83 -2.28 5.45
N GLY A 63 15.21 -3.06 6.46
CA GLY A 63 15.00 -2.75 7.87
C GLY A 63 13.73 -3.38 8.44
N ALA A 64 13.33 -4.55 7.93
CA ALA A 64 12.08 -5.24 8.26
C ALA A 64 12.00 -5.75 9.71
N GLY A 65 13.14 -6.01 10.35
CA GLY A 65 13.24 -6.45 11.74
C GLY A 65 13.14 -5.32 12.77
N GLY A 66 13.29 -4.06 12.33
CA GLY A 66 13.20 -2.90 13.21
C GLY A 66 11.77 -2.58 13.67
N GLY A 67 11.66 -1.70 14.67
CA GLY A 67 10.37 -1.31 15.26
C GLY A 67 9.39 -0.60 14.31
N ILE A 68 9.88 0.00 13.22
CA ILE A 68 9.04 0.51 12.12
C ILE A 68 8.79 -0.58 11.07
N GLY A 69 9.81 -1.41 10.80
CA GLY A 69 9.78 -2.43 9.75
C GLY A 69 8.70 -3.47 9.97
N GLN A 70 8.59 -4.04 11.17
CA GLN A 70 7.62 -5.10 11.47
C GLN A 70 6.15 -4.66 11.26
N PRO A 71 5.66 -3.56 11.87
CA PRO A 71 4.29 -3.12 11.63
C PRO A 71 4.07 -2.65 10.18
N LEU A 72 5.07 -2.07 9.52
CA LEU A 72 4.97 -1.72 8.11
C LEU A 72 4.84 -2.96 7.22
N ALA A 73 5.60 -4.03 7.51
CA ALA A 73 5.51 -5.29 6.80
C ALA A 73 4.12 -5.93 6.92
N LEU A 74 3.51 -5.86 8.11
CA LEU A 74 2.13 -6.29 8.35
C LEU A 74 1.14 -5.51 7.48
N LEU A 75 1.23 -4.18 7.46
CA LEU A 75 0.33 -3.34 6.65
C LEU A 75 0.53 -3.58 5.15
N LEU A 76 1.78 -3.78 4.70
CA LEU A 76 2.09 -4.11 3.30
C LEU A 76 1.53 -5.48 2.89
N LYS A 77 1.63 -6.49 3.76
CA LYS A 77 1.08 -7.84 3.54
C LYS A 77 -0.45 -7.83 3.41
N GLN A 78 -1.12 -6.87 4.03
CA GLN A 78 -2.57 -6.68 3.93
C GLN A 78 -3.01 -5.90 2.68
N ASN A 79 -2.07 -5.28 1.96
CA ASN A 79 -2.40 -4.46 0.80
C ASN A 79 -2.57 -5.32 -0.47
N ALA A 80 -3.76 -5.27 -1.08
CA ALA A 80 -4.09 -6.04 -2.28
C ALA A 80 -3.25 -5.69 -3.52
N ALA A 81 -2.58 -4.53 -3.54
CA ALA A 81 -1.68 -4.13 -4.63
C ALA A 81 -0.30 -4.82 -4.56
N VAL A 82 0.06 -5.41 -3.42
CA VAL A 82 1.35 -6.08 -3.21
C VAL A 82 1.20 -7.56 -3.56
N SER A 83 1.99 -8.05 -4.52
CA SER A 83 2.06 -9.48 -4.86
C SER A 83 3.22 -10.18 -4.17
N VAL A 84 4.34 -9.49 -3.97
CA VAL A 84 5.55 -10.02 -3.34
C VAL A 84 6.08 -9.01 -2.35
N LEU A 85 6.31 -9.46 -1.12
CA LEU A 85 6.94 -8.69 -0.05
C LEU A 85 8.28 -9.33 0.29
N ALA A 86 9.38 -8.67 -0.08
CA ALA A 86 10.74 -9.12 0.25
C ALA A 86 11.23 -8.38 1.50
N LEU A 87 11.44 -9.12 2.58
CA LEU A 87 11.92 -8.60 3.86
C LEU A 87 13.44 -8.72 3.94
N VAL A 88 14.11 -7.61 4.24
CA VAL A 88 15.56 -7.53 4.34
C VAL A 88 15.92 -6.89 5.67
N ASP A 89 16.78 -7.54 6.45
CA ASP A 89 17.34 -6.97 7.68
C ASP A 89 18.69 -7.62 8.02
N VAL A 90 19.46 -6.98 8.89
CA VAL A 90 20.67 -7.57 9.50
C VAL A 90 20.31 -8.57 10.59
N ALA A 91 19.16 -8.40 11.24
CA ALA A 91 18.58 -9.40 12.12
C ALA A 91 17.89 -10.50 11.29
N PRO A 92 17.78 -11.74 11.81
CA PRO A 92 17.11 -12.82 11.10
C PRO A 92 15.67 -12.49 10.72
N THR A 93 15.37 -12.42 9.43
CA THR A 93 14.04 -12.09 8.88
C THR A 93 13.13 -13.31 8.69
N ALA A 94 13.68 -14.53 8.78
CA ALA A 94 12.93 -15.77 8.54
C ALA A 94 11.71 -15.94 9.46
N GLY A 95 11.85 -15.62 10.75
CA GLY A 95 10.74 -15.68 11.70
C GLY A 95 9.63 -14.69 11.38
N ILE A 96 9.99 -13.46 10.98
CA ILE A 96 9.03 -12.42 10.59
C ILE A 96 8.30 -12.82 9.31
N ALA A 97 9.02 -13.37 8.34
CA ALA A 97 8.42 -13.85 7.10
C ALA A 97 7.47 -15.04 7.33
N ALA A 98 7.82 -15.96 8.23
CA ALA A 98 6.96 -17.08 8.60
C ALA A 98 5.66 -16.59 9.26
N ASP A 99 5.75 -15.64 10.19
CA ASP A 99 4.59 -15.05 10.86
C ASP A 99 3.65 -14.37 9.84
N LEU A 100 4.20 -13.47 9.01
CA LEU A 100 3.43 -12.80 7.96
C LEU A 100 2.91 -13.76 6.88
N GLY A 101 3.60 -14.88 6.65
CA GLY A 101 3.22 -15.92 5.70
C GLY A 101 1.92 -16.63 6.06
N HIS A 102 1.54 -16.65 7.34
CA HIS A 102 0.27 -17.23 7.80
C HIS A 102 -0.94 -16.34 7.54
N ILE A 103 -0.74 -15.06 7.19
CA ILE A 103 -1.84 -14.15 6.90
C ILE A 103 -2.47 -14.51 5.55
N ASN A 104 -3.79 -14.69 5.55
CA ASN A 104 -4.63 -15.14 4.42
C ASN A 104 -4.83 -14.08 3.32
N THR A 105 -3.74 -13.50 2.84
CA THR A 105 -3.70 -12.55 1.72
C THR A 105 -2.85 -13.11 0.58
N PRO A 106 -3.08 -12.72 -0.69
CA PRO A 106 -2.39 -13.30 -1.84
C PRO A 106 -0.89 -12.97 -1.92
N ALA A 107 -0.40 -11.95 -1.21
CA ALA A 107 1.00 -11.52 -1.29
C ALA A 107 1.95 -12.60 -0.76
N VAL A 108 2.97 -12.97 -1.53
CA VAL A 108 4.02 -13.91 -1.10
C VAL A 108 5.09 -13.17 -0.31
N VAL A 109 5.44 -13.67 0.88
CA VAL A 109 6.48 -13.07 1.72
C VAL A 109 7.78 -13.87 1.59
N THR A 110 8.90 -13.18 1.39
CA THR A 110 10.23 -13.79 1.31
C THR A 110 11.16 -13.12 2.30
N ALA A 111 12.06 -13.90 2.91
CA ALA A 111 13.07 -13.43 3.86
C ALA A 111 14.45 -13.44 3.21
N HIS A 112 15.21 -12.37 3.43
CA HIS A 112 16.56 -12.20 2.93
C HIS A 112 17.47 -11.61 3.99
N ASP A 113 18.72 -12.04 4.00
CA ASP A 113 19.75 -11.55 4.92
C ASP A 113 20.51 -10.36 4.31
N ALA A 114 20.49 -9.23 5.03
CA ALA A 114 21.20 -8.01 4.67
C ALA A 114 22.72 -8.06 4.93
N LEU A 115 23.29 -9.16 5.39
CA LEU A 115 24.75 -9.33 5.45
C LEU A 115 25.26 -10.08 4.21
N SER A 116 24.42 -10.93 3.61
CA SER A 116 24.75 -11.63 2.38
C SER A 116 24.59 -10.74 1.14
N ARG A 117 25.61 -10.68 0.29
CA ARG A 117 25.54 -9.95 -1.00
C ARG A 117 24.47 -10.56 -1.91
N GLU A 118 24.37 -11.89 -1.93
CA GLU A 118 23.36 -12.62 -2.68
C GLU A 118 21.94 -12.36 -2.16
N GLY A 119 21.72 -12.37 -0.85
CA GLY A 119 20.40 -12.09 -0.26
C GLY A 119 19.92 -10.68 -0.54
N LYS A 120 20.78 -9.66 -0.46
CA LYS A 120 20.43 -8.29 -0.89
C LYS A 120 20.06 -8.24 -2.37
N GLY A 121 20.86 -8.87 -3.23
CA GLY A 121 20.60 -8.88 -4.67
C GLY A 121 19.28 -9.55 -5.01
N ALA A 122 18.99 -10.71 -4.40
CA ALA A 122 17.76 -11.47 -4.60
C ALA A 122 16.52 -10.70 -4.12
N ALA A 123 16.61 -10.03 -2.97
CA ALA A 123 15.52 -9.20 -2.46
C ALA A 123 15.19 -8.05 -3.41
N LEU A 124 16.22 -7.36 -3.93
CA LEU A 124 16.08 -6.17 -4.76
C LEU A 124 15.73 -6.49 -6.22
N ALA A 125 16.17 -7.62 -6.76
CA ALA A 125 15.96 -7.97 -8.16
C ALA A 125 14.47 -7.92 -8.55
N GLY A 126 14.12 -7.06 -9.51
CA GLY A 126 12.74 -6.89 -9.97
C GLY A 126 11.79 -6.24 -8.95
N ALA A 127 12.29 -5.57 -7.91
CA ALA A 127 11.46 -4.77 -7.03
C ALA A 127 10.90 -3.54 -7.76
N ASP A 128 9.61 -3.28 -7.63
CA ASP A 128 8.94 -2.08 -8.14
C ASP A 128 9.06 -0.93 -7.14
N ILE A 129 9.02 -1.25 -5.84
CA ILE A 129 9.13 -0.30 -4.74
C ILE A 129 10.15 -0.82 -3.74
N VAL A 130 11.07 0.05 -3.30
CA VAL A 130 12.02 -0.23 -2.22
C VAL A 130 11.76 0.76 -1.09
N VAL A 131 11.36 0.25 0.07
CA VAL A 131 11.14 1.06 1.27
C VAL A 131 12.30 0.83 2.22
N ILE A 132 12.98 1.91 2.61
CA ILE A 132 14.17 1.86 3.45
C ILE A 132 13.86 2.46 4.82
N THR A 133 13.60 1.57 5.78
CA THR A 133 13.46 1.88 7.22
C THR A 133 14.73 1.54 7.99
N ALA A 134 15.72 0.93 7.34
CA ALA A 134 17.00 0.58 7.93
C ALA A 134 17.74 1.80 8.46
N GLY A 135 18.25 1.67 9.68
CA GLY A 135 18.95 2.72 10.38
C GLY A 135 18.87 2.49 11.88
N ILE A 136 19.77 3.12 12.60
CA ILE A 136 19.75 3.05 14.06
C ILE A 136 18.93 4.20 14.62
N ALA A 137 18.14 3.91 15.65
CA ALA A 137 17.52 4.94 16.46
C ALA A 137 18.58 5.63 17.32
N ARG A 138 18.36 6.91 17.63
CA ARG A 138 19.24 7.67 18.51
C ARG A 138 19.29 7.00 19.89
N ARG A 139 20.47 6.58 20.33
CA ARG A 139 20.70 6.04 21.67
C ARG A 139 21.14 7.16 22.64
N PRO A 140 20.84 7.05 23.94
CA PRO A 140 21.41 7.93 24.95
C PRO A 140 22.94 7.97 24.84
N GLY A 141 23.54 9.17 24.89
CA GLY A 141 24.98 9.36 24.73
C GLY A 141 25.49 9.46 23.29
N MET A 142 24.65 9.20 22.28
CA MET A 142 25.03 9.35 20.87
C MET A 142 24.84 10.79 20.38
N THR A 143 25.88 11.36 19.74
CA THR A 143 25.77 12.69 19.13
C THR A 143 24.90 12.63 17.86
N ARG A 144 24.44 13.80 17.40
CA ARG A 144 23.70 13.88 16.13
C ARG A 144 24.58 13.53 14.94
N GLU A 145 25.86 13.87 14.99
CA GLU A 145 26.84 13.58 13.95
C GLU A 145 27.15 12.09 13.85
N ASP A 146 27.34 11.42 14.98
CA ASP A 146 27.56 9.96 14.99
C ASP A 146 26.37 9.22 14.36
N LEU A 147 25.15 9.64 14.72
CA LEU A 147 23.92 9.06 14.18
C LEU A 147 23.84 9.25 12.66
N PHE A 148 24.17 10.45 12.20
CA PHE A 148 24.23 10.76 10.78
C PHE A 148 25.26 9.87 10.06
N ASN A 149 26.48 9.76 10.56
CA ASN A 149 27.56 9.01 9.93
C ASN A 149 27.23 7.51 9.80
N VAL A 150 26.66 6.91 10.84
CA VAL A 150 26.25 5.50 10.77
C VAL A 150 25.14 5.28 9.75
N ASN A 151 24.07 6.08 9.79
CA ASN A 151 22.96 5.93 8.85
C ASN A 151 23.37 6.26 7.41
N ALA A 152 24.28 7.23 7.23
CA ALA A 152 24.85 7.57 5.92
C ALA A 152 25.63 6.39 5.32
N GLY A 153 26.46 5.70 6.12
CA GLY A 153 27.19 4.52 5.66
C GLY A 153 26.28 3.36 5.26
N ILE A 154 25.26 3.07 6.07
CA ILE A 154 24.24 2.05 5.76
C ILE A 154 23.54 2.41 4.45
N LEU A 155 23.07 3.65 4.34
CA LEU A 155 22.29 4.09 3.21
C LEU A 155 23.11 4.16 1.91
N HIS A 156 24.39 4.51 1.99
CA HIS A 156 25.31 4.46 0.84
C HIS A 156 25.40 3.06 0.25
N GLY A 157 25.66 2.04 1.09
CA GLY A 157 25.75 0.65 0.62
C GLY A 157 24.42 0.13 0.05
N LEU A 158 23.29 0.55 0.63
CA LEU A 158 21.96 0.21 0.10
C LEU A 158 21.69 0.89 -1.24
N ALA A 159 22.09 2.15 -1.41
CA ALA A 159 21.94 2.87 -2.66
C ALA A 159 22.76 2.24 -3.80
N GLU A 160 23.97 1.78 -3.52
CA GLU A 160 24.80 1.04 -4.49
C GLU A 160 24.14 -0.27 -4.91
N ALA A 161 23.59 -1.03 -3.95
CA ALA A 161 22.87 -2.27 -4.24
C ALA A 161 21.59 -2.00 -5.08
N CYS A 162 20.84 -0.96 -4.73
CA CYS A 162 19.64 -0.55 -5.47
C CYS A 162 19.97 -0.16 -6.91
N ALA A 163 21.02 0.63 -7.12
CA ALA A 163 21.47 1.01 -8.46
C ALA A 163 21.87 -0.20 -9.32
N ALA A 164 22.46 -1.23 -8.71
CA ALA A 164 22.90 -2.43 -9.40
C ALA A 164 21.75 -3.41 -9.72
N HIS A 165 20.77 -3.54 -8.83
CA HIS A 165 19.78 -4.63 -8.89
C HIS A 165 18.36 -4.17 -9.27
N CYS A 166 17.99 -2.92 -9.01
CA CYS A 166 16.66 -2.39 -9.30
C CYS A 166 16.66 -0.87 -9.59
N PRO A 167 17.45 -0.39 -10.59
CA PRO A 167 17.57 1.04 -10.87
C PRO A 167 16.24 1.72 -11.25
N GLY A 168 15.25 0.95 -11.74
CA GLY A 168 13.93 1.44 -12.10
C GLY A 168 12.90 1.49 -10.96
N ALA A 169 13.24 1.04 -9.75
CA ALA A 169 12.30 1.01 -8.63
C ALA A 169 11.95 2.41 -8.12
N PHE A 170 10.82 2.53 -7.42
CA PHE A 170 10.51 3.70 -6.60
C PHE A 170 11.17 3.54 -5.22
N PHE A 171 12.05 4.46 -4.87
CA PHE A 171 12.81 4.47 -3.62
C PHE A 171 12.12 5.37 -2.59
N CYS A 172 11.70 4.78 -1.48
CA CYS A 172 11.04 5.46 -0.36
C CYS A 172 11.98 5.48 0.85
N ILE A 173 12.62 6.62 1.10
CA ILE A 173 13.58 6.80 2.19
C ILE A 173 12.84 7.23 3.46
N VAL A 174 12.82 6.35 4.46
CA VAL A 174 12.27 6.60 5.80
C VAL A 174 13.40 6.85 6.82
N THR A 175 14.62 6.36 6.52
CA THR A 175 15.80 6.55 7.36
C THR A 175 16.03 8.01 7.71
N ASN A 176 16.13 8.30 9.00
CA ASN A 176 16.39 9.64 9.49
C ASN A 176 17.89 9.94 9.56
N PRO A 177 18.29 11.22 9.38
CA PRO A 177 17.47 12.37 9.01
C PRO A 177 17.16 12.45 7.50
N VAL A 178 15.88 12.43 7.12
CA VAL A 178 15.44 12.38 5.70
C VAL A 178 16.06 13.51 4.85
N ASN A 179 16.18 14.71 5.41
CA ASN A 179 16.73 15.89 4.72
C ASN A 179 18.18 15.73 4.26
N ALA A 180 18.96 14.87 4.91
CA ALA A 180 20.34 14.57 4.52
C ALA A 180 20.47 13.20 3.82
N MET A 181 19.59 12.26 4.15
CA MET A 181 19.58 10.91 3.58
C MET A 181 19.15 10.91 2.11
N VAL A 182 18.16 11.72 1.72
CA VAL A 182 17.69 11.78 0.32
C VAL A 182 18.76 12.34 -0.64
N PRO A 183 19.42 13.48 -0.35
CA PRO A 183 20.53 13.96 -1.19
C PRO A 183 21.69 12.96 -1.29
N LEU A 184 22.01 12.26 -0.19
CA LEU A 184 23.03 11.22 -0.22
C LEU A 184 22.65 10.09 -1.17
N PHE A 185 21.43 9.56 -1.04
CA PHE A 185 20.94 8.48 -1.90
C PHE A 185 20.95 8.89 -3.38
N ARG A 186 20.49 10.11 -3.66
CA ARG A 186 20.55 10.71 -5.00
C ARG A 186 21.97 10.74 -5.56
N ALA A 187 22.94 11.25 -4.80
CA ALA A 187 24.32 11.38 -5.26
C ALA A 187 24.94 10.02 -5.64
N VAL A 188 24.60 8.96 -4.89
CA VAL A 188 25.04 7.59 -5.22
C VAL A 188 24.38 7.10 -6.50
N LEU A 189 23.06 7.28 -6.66
CA LEU A 189 22.35 6.89 -7.88
C LEU A 189 22.88 7.63 -9.11
N GLU A 190 23.18 8.93 -9.00
CA GLU A 190 23.74 9.75 -10.10
C GLU A 190 25.10 9.22 -10.54
N ARG A 191 26.00 8.93 -9.59
CA ARG A 191 27.32 8.32 -9.89
C ARG A 191 27.22 6.96 -10.58
N ARG A 192 26.15 6.21 -10.30
CA ARG A 192 25.90 4.91 -10.91
C ARG A 192 25.05 4.99 -12.20
N GLY A 193 24.69 6.20 -12.65
CA GLY A 193 23.85 6.39 -13.85
C GLY A 193 22.41 5.90 -13.70
N ALA A 194 21.94 5.68 -12.47
CA ALA A 194 20.64 5.07 -12.15
C ALA A 194 19.61 6.07 -11.60
N TYR A 195 19.93 7.37 -11.58
CA TYR A 195 19.07 8.38 -10.98
C TYR A 195 17.91 8.80 -11.90
N ASP A 196 16.66 8.58 -11.45
CA ASP A 196 15.45 9.21 -11.98
C ASP A 196 14.81 10.09 -10.89
N ARG A 197 14.69 11.40 -11.17
CA ARG A 197 14.11 12.38 -10.25
C ARG A 197 12.66 12.05 -9.83
N ARG A 198 11.93 11.29 -10.65
CA ARG A 198 10.53 10.92 -10.40
C ARG A 198 10.38 9.68 -9.52
N ARG A 199 11.49 9.06 -9.12
CA ARG A 199 11.50 7.76 -8.45
C ARG A 199 12.17 7.76 -7.08
N LEU A 200 12.66 8.90 -6.60
CA LEU A 200 13.28 9.02 -5.28
C LEU A 200 12.46 9.92 -4.37
N PHE A 201 12.01 9.39 -3.24
CA PHE A 201 11.16 10.09 -2.30
C PHE A 201 11.73 10.03 -0.88
N GLY A 202 11.76 11.18 -0.21
CA GLY A 202 11.81 11.23 1.25
C GLY A 202 10.41 11.10 1.80
N VAL A 203 10.17 10.11 2.66
CA VAL A 203 8.83 9.87 3.22
C VAL A 203 8.58 10.85 4.37
N THR A 204 7.82 11.90 4.10
CA THR A 204 7.41 12.92 5.10
C THR A 204 5.93 12.82 5.48
N THR A 205 5.25 11.75 5.06
CA THR A 205 3.82 11.53 5.28
C THR A 205 3.42 11.56 6.76
N LEU A 206 4.34 11.19 7.67
CA LEU A 206 4.09 11.25 9.11
C LEU A 206 3.81 12.67 9.60
N ASP A 207 4.46 13.69 9.01
CA ASP A 207 4.24 15.08 9.39
C ASP A 207 2.84 15.54 8.97
N LEU A 208 2.36 15.10 7.81
CA LEU A 208 0.99 15.35 7.34
C LEU A 208 -0.05 14.66 8.24
N VAL A 209 0.19 13.40 8.61
CA VAL A 209 -0.69 12.65 9.53
C VAL A 209 -0.79 13.35 10.88
N ARG A 210 0.33 13.82 11.44
CA ARG A 210 0.36 14.58 12.70
C ARG A 210 -0.37 15.91 12.59
N ALA A 211 -0.06 16.71 11.56
CA ALA A 211 -0.72 18.00 11.34
C ALA A 211 -2.24 17.84 11.22
N SER A 212 -2.70 16.83 10.48
CA SER A 212 -4.13 16.52 10.31
C SER A 212 -4.78 16.12 11.64
N CYS A 213 -4.10 15.27 12.43
CA CYS A 213 -4.56 14.86 13.75
C CYS A 213 -4.69 16.05 14.71
N PHE A 214 -3.67 16.91 14.78
CA PHE A 214 -3.69 18.08 15.65
C PHE A 214 -4.74 19.11 15.22
N ALA A 215 -4.90 19.33 13.91
CA ALA A 215 -5.93 20.22 13.39
C ALA A 215 -7.35 19.71 13.74
N ALA A 216 -7.61 18.41 13.55
CA ALA A 216 -8.89 17.82 13.92
C ALA A 216 -9.15 17.92 15.44
N GLY A 217 -8.13 17.68 16.27
CA GLY A 217 -8.24 17.83 17.73
C GLY A 217 -8.55 19.27 18.15
N ALA A 218 -7.93 20.26 17.50
CA ALA A 218 -8.19 21.67 17.77
C ALA A 218 -9.60 22.10 17.34
N LEU A 219 -10.09 21.61 16.20
CA LEU A 219 -11.45 21.89 15.71
C LEU A 219 -12.54 21.23 16.57
N ALA A 220 -12.28 20.05 17.12
CA ALA A 220 -13.23 19.36 18.00
C ALA A 220 -13.31 19.97 19.42
N ALA A 221 -12.31 20.76 19.81
CA ALA A 221 -12.26 21.45 21.10
C ALA A 221 -12.86 22.88 21.05
N ALA A 222 -13.23 23.37 19.86
CA ALA A 222 -13.85 24.67 19.62
C ALA A 222 -15.36 24.54 19.47
#